data_AF-A0A6A5Z3H9-F1
#
_entry.id   AF-A0A6A5Z3H9-F1
#
_cell.length_a   1.000
_cell.length_b   1.000
_cell.length_c   1.000
_cell.angle_alpha   90.00
_cell.angle_beta   90.00
_cell.angle_gamma   90.00
#
_symmetry.space_group_name_H-M   'P 1'
#
loop_
_entity.id
_entity.type
_entity.pdbx_description
1 polymer ?
#
loop_
_entity_poly.entity_id
_entity_poly.type
_entity_poly.pdbx_seq_one_letter_code
_entity_poly.pdbx_strand_id
1 'polypeptide(L)'
;MAGLTSLNDDLLVRIFGCLPRLFPAMCLSVANLRLQRVWLAYNDKIVESILGPDIPACQEAVALAIAETNDPSTPPLPSRLRHPEVSSTETHPNKWLPYLFRNSGLASSACTAWKKFLKGLPNSNYRLAYNFTSPERSYYFIRLVVLAYNDPRFQPALQSVEETLPINMMRTHYEFCEFMCRYMSESEQARQGIAKAPEDMTFEDELEERVADDWEAALKSLWQALCKREKANETQVVATKRSISAVS
;
A
#
# COMPACT_ATOMS: atom_id res chain seq x y z
N MET A 1 9.03 9.04 43.86
CA MET A 1 9.23 8.12 42.72
C MET A 1 8.89 8.86 41.43
N ALA A 2 9.79 8.88 40.47
CA ALA A 2 9.52 9.47 39.16
C ALA A 2 8.52 8.56 38.42
N GLY A 3 7.29 9.03 38.28
CA GLY A 3 6.23 8.27 37.60
C GLY A 3 6.47 8.19 36.08
N LEU A 4 5.77 7.28 35.40
CA LEU A 4 5.82 7.12 33.95
C LEU A 4 5.68 8.46 33.19
N THR A 5 4.84 9.36 33.70
CA THR A 5 4.57 10.70 33.13
C THR A 5 5.69 11.71 33.33
N SER A 6 6.82 11.34 33.94
CA SER A 6 8.02 12.20 34.05
C SER A 6 9.06 11.93 32.95
N LEU A 7 8.91 10.82 32.22
CA LEU A 7 9.79 10.47 31.09
C LEU A 7 9.61 11.44 29.92
N ASN A 8 10.60 11.54 29.04
CA ASN A 8 10.46 12.29 27.79
C ASN A 8 9.56 11.56 26.78
N ASP A 9 9.13 12.26 25.74
CA ASP A 9 8.16 11.72 24.79
C ASP A 9 8.74 10.54 23.99
N ASP A 10 10.03 10.56 23.63
CA ASP A 10 10.70 9.45 22.94
C ASP A 10 10.67 8.15 23.75
N LEU A 11 10.91 8.21 25.06
CA LEU A 11 10.83 7.05 25.94
C LEU A 11 9.38 6.58 26.10
N LEU A 12 8.43 7.49 26.16
CA LEU A 12 7.00 7.15 26.20
C LEU A 12 6.57 6.43 24.92
N VAL A 13 6.99 6.91 23.73
CA VAL A 13 6.74 6.24 22.44
C VAL A 13 7.32 4.83 22.43
N ARG A 14 8.54 4.63 22.93
CA ARG A 14 9.13 3.28 23.04
C ARG A 14 8.34 2.38 23.99
N ILE A 15 7.88 2.91 25.12
CA ILE A 15 7.06 2.15 26.08
C ILE A 15 5.74 1.72 25.44
N PHE A 16 5.08 2.63 24.70
CA PHE A 16 3.91 2.27 23.90
C PHE A 16 4.26 1.17 22.87
N GLY A 17 5.38 1.32 22.16
CA GLY A 17 5.85 0.37 21.15
C GLY A 17 6.22 -1.02 21.69
N CYS A 18 6.55 -1.13 22.98
CA CYS A 18 6.80 -2.42 23.64
C CYS A 18 5.53 -3.16 24.05
N LEU A 19 4.35 -2.55 23.91
CA LEU A 19 3.10 -3.21 24.23
C LEU A 19 2.74 -4.25 23.16
N PRO A 20 2.19 -5.41 23.56
CA PRO A 20 2.02 -6.53 22.64
C PRO A 20 0.93 -6.30 21.59
N ARG A 21 0.00 -5.35 21.83
CA ARG A 21 -1.14 -5.04 20.96
C ARG A 21 -1.55 -3.58 21.10
N LEU A 22 -2.30 -3.08 20.11
CA LEU A 22 -2.85 -1.72 20.14
C LEU A 22 -3.82 -1.48 21.29
N PHE A 23 -4.60 -2.49 21.70
CA PHE A 23 -5.59 -2.32 22.76
C PHE A 23 -4.97 -1.90 24.10
N PRO A 24 -3.95 -2.61 24.64
CA PRO A 24 -3.18 -2.13 25.78
C PRO A 24 -2.59 -0.72 25.61
N ALA A 25 -2.14 -0.37 24.40
CA ALA A 25 -1.60 0.95 24.10
C ALA A 25 -2.68 2.05 24.18
N MET A 26 -3.88 1.79 23.66
CA MET A 26 -5.02 2.69 23.86
C MET A 26 -5.42 2.80 25.33
N CYS A 27 -5.43 1.69 26.07
CA CYS A 27 -5.71 1.72 27.51
C CYS A 27 -4.68 2.56 28.28
N LEU A 28 -3.40 2.48 27.89
CA LEU A 28 -2.35 3.30 28.47
C LEU A 28 -2.51 4.78 28.13
N SER A 29 -2.95 5.11 26.91
CA SER A 29 -3.12 6.50 26.49
C SER A 29 -4.25 7.21 27.24
N VAL A 30 -5.33 6.51 27.57
CA VAL A 30 -6.45 7.08 28.35
C VAL A 30 -6.17 7.21 29.85
N ALA A 31 -5.10 6.58 30.36
CA ALA A 31 -4.75 6.63 31.77
C ALA A 31 -4.26 8.01 32.25
N ASN A 32 -3.77 8.85 31.33
CA ASN A 32 -3.26 10.18 31.68
C ASN A 32 -3.24 11.14 30.46
N LEU A 33 -3.58 12.42 30.67
CA LEU A 33 -3.58 13.44 29.62
C LEU A 33 -2.24 13.59 28.88
N ARG A 34 -1.10 13.41 29.56
CA ARG A 34 0.21 13.43 28.92
C ARG A 34 0.41 12.24 27.99
N LEU A 35 0.02 11.05 28.43
CA LEU A 35 0.08 9.82 27.62
C LEU A 35 -0.86 9.89 26.44
N GLN A 36 -2.04 10.49 26.63
CA GLN A 36 -2.98 10.78 25.55
C GLN A 36 -2.36 11.70 24.51
N ARG A 37 -1.71 12.80 24.92
CA ARG A 37 -1.02 13.71 23.98
C ARG A 37 0.08 13.02 23.20
N VAL A 38 0.91 12.20 23.85
CA VAL A 38 1.95 11.41 23.17
C VAL A 38 1.34 10.43 22.18
N TRP A 39 0.28 9.72 22.58
CA TRP A 39 -0.46 8.83 21.69
C TRP A 39 -1.01 9.54 20.45
N LEU A 40 -1.58 10.74 20.62
CA LEU A 40 -2.11 11.54 19.52
C LEU A 40 -1.02 12.06 18.59
N ALA A 41 0.11 12.49 19.16
CA ALA A 41 1.20 13.10 18.40
C ALA A 41 2.07 12.07 17.65
N TYR A 42 2.16 10.84 18.12
CA TYR A 42 3.05 9.80 17.59
C TYR A 42 2.32 8.49 17.28
N ASN A 43 1.03 8.58 16.95
CA ASN A 43 0.17 7.42 16.76
C ASN A 43 0.69 6.46 15.68
N ASP A 44 1.13 7.02 14.56
CA ASP A 44 1.73 6.32 13.43
C ASP A 44 2.94 5.49 13.84
N LYS A 45 3.91 6.09 14.54
CA LYS A 45 5.14 5.42 15.00
C LYS A 45 4.86 4.37 16.07
N ILE A 46 3.91 4.64 16.95
CA ILE A 46 3.49 3.69 17.99
C ILE A 46 2.83 2.47 17.33
N VAL A 47 1.91 2.70 16.39
CA VAL A 47 1.23 1.63 15.67
C VAL A 47 2.22 0.82 14.84
N GLU A 48 3.15 1.47 14.15
CA GLU A 48 4.23 0.80 13.40
C GLU A 48 5.10 -0.06 14.32
N SER A 49 5.46 0.43 15.51
CA SER A 49 6.25 -0.36 16.45
C SER A 49 5.51 -1.58 16.99
N ILE A 50 4.19 -1.49 17.16
CA ILE A 50 3.35 -2.58 17.70
C ILE A 50 2.99 -3.59 16.61
N LEU A 51 2.58 -3.12 15.43
CA LEU A 51 2.06 -3.94 14.34
C LEU A 51 3.11 -4.30 13.28
N GLY A 52 4.26 -3.63 13.27
CA GLY A 52 5.35 -3.87 12.32
C GLY A 52 5.79 -5.33 12.20
N PRO A 53 5.85 -6.11 13.31
CA PRO A 53 6.14 -7.55 13.23
C PRO A 53 5.06 -8.36 12.50
N ASP A 54 3.80 -7.93 12.56
CA ASP A 54 2.64 -8.66 12.03
C ASP A 54 2.21 -8.20 10.63
N ILE A 55 2.52 -6.96 10.25
CA ILE A 55 2.16 -6.37 8.96
C ILE A 55 3.43 -6.17 8.12
N PRO A 56 3.66 -7.01 7.08
CA PRO A 56 4.76 -6.79 6.15
C PRO A 56 4.66 -5.40 5.52
N ALA A 57 5.77 -4.69 5.40
CA ALA A 57 5.81 -3.33 4.86
C ALA A 57 4.84 -2.37 5.58
N CYS A 58 4.86 -2.43 6.93
CA CYS A 58 3.94 -1.68 7.79
C CYS A 58 3.96 -0.17 7.52
N GLN A 59 5.14 0.41 7.28
CA GLN A 59 5.27 1.84 6.98
C GLN A 59 4.47 2.22 5.72
N GLU A 60 4.61 1.44 4.64
CA GLU A 60 3.89 1.63 3.40
C GLU A 60 2.38 1.38 3.57
N ALA A 61 2.01 0.40 4.39
CA ALA A 61 0.62 0.08 4.72
C ALA A 61 -0.07 1.22 5.50
N VAL A 62 0.62 1.81 6.47
CA VAL A 62 0.16 2.97 7.25
C VAL A 62 0.02 4.19 6.36
N ALA A 63 1.01 4.47 5.50
CA ALA A 63 0.95 5.58 4.55
C ALA A 63 -0.25 5.46 3.60
N LEU A 64 -0.49 4.27 3.04
CA LEU A 64 -1.67 3.98 2.22
C LEU A 64 -2.97 4.17 3.01
N ALA A 65 -3.05 3.64 4.23
CA ALA A 65 -4.26 3.76 5.05
C ALA A 65 -4.61 5.22 5.37
N ILE A 66 -3.60 6.06 5.63
CA ILE A 66 -3.76 7.50 5.81
C ILE A 66 -4.23 8.16 4.51
N ALA A 67 -3.67 7.77 3.36
CA ALA A 67 -4.08 8.29 2.06
C ALA A 67 -5.56 7.96 1.75
N GLU A 68 -5.98 6.70 1.87
CA GLU A 68 -7.37 6.27 1.66
C GLU A 68 -8.36 6.95 2.62
N THR A 69 -7.94 7.27 3.85
CA THR A 69 -8.80 7.96 4.82
C THR A 69 -9.10 9.41 4.43
N ASN A 70 -8.17 10.06 3.72
CA ASN A 70 -8.27 11.46 3.31
C ASN A 70 -8.80 11.62 1.87
N ASP A 71 -9.08 10.51 1.19
CA ASP A 71 -9.64 10.50 -0.15
C ASP A 71 -11.18 10.48 -0.08
N PRO A 72 -11.86 11.54 -0.58
CA PRO A 72 -13.32 11.61 -0.57
C PRO A 72 -14.00 10.57 -1.49
N SER A 73 -13.26 9.98 -2.43
CA SER A 73 -13.78 8.95 -3.35
C SER A 73 -13.73 7.54 -2.78
N THR A 74 -13.01 7.32 -1.67
CA THR A 74 -12.90 6.00 -1.05
C THR A 74 -14.23 5.62 -0.39
N PRO A 75 -14.85 4.48 -0.77
CA PRO A 75 -16.12 4.08 -0.21
C PRO A 75 -15.98 3.86 1.31
N PRO A 76 -16.93 4.38 2.10
CA PRO A 76 -16.78 4.37 3.54
C PRO A 76 -16.90 2.94 4.06
N LEU A 77 -16.04 2.57 5.02
CA LEU A 77 -15.95 1.20 5.56
C LEU A 77 -17.34 0.62 5.94
N PRO A 78 -17.52 -0.71 5.79
CA PRO A 78 -18.73 -1.40 6.20
C PRO A 78 -19.08 -1.06 7.66
N SER A 79 -20.37 -0.84 7.96
CA SER A 79 -20.84 -0.34 9.26
C SER A 79 -20.39 -1.17 10.47
N ARG A 80 -19.98 -2.44 10.28
CA ARG A 80 -19.41 -3.29 11.34
C ARG A 80 -18.02 -2.87 11.83
N LEU A 81 -17.30 -2.06 11.05
CA LEU A 81 -16.00 -1.46 11.41
C LEU A 81 -16.13 0.01 11.83
N ARG A 82 -17.34 0.58 11.73
CA ARG A 82 -17.63 1.92 12.26
C ARG A 82 -17.96 1.79 13.74
N HIS A 83 -17.15 2.40 14.60
CA HIS A 83 -17.57 2.61 15.98
C HIS A 83 -18.77 3.56 16.02
N PRO A 84 -19.69 3.41 17.00
CA PRO A 84 -20.83 4.31 17.16
C PRO A 84 -20.34 5.76 17.21
N GLU A 85 -20.99 6.61 16.42
CA GLU A 85 -20.64 8.02 16.24
C GLU A 85 -20.65 8.75 17.59
N VAL A 86 -19.45 9.02 18.11
CA VAL A 86 -19.28 10.06 19.14
C VAL A 86 -19.20 11.37 18.38
N SER A 87 -20.17 12.24 18.65
CA SER A 87 -20.29 13.55 18.04
C SER A 87 -19.10 14.45 18.35
N SER A 88 -18.85 15.36 17.40
CA SER A 88 -18.16 16.66 17.51
C SER A 88 -16.61 16.71 17.46
N THR A 89 -16.14 17.30 16.35
CA THR A 89 -15.04 18.28 16.24
C THR A 89 -13.59 17.92 16.58
N GLU A 90 -13.24 16.65 16.76
CA GLU A 90 -11.84 16.25 16.87
C GLU A 90 -11.41 15.40 15.66
N THR A 91 -10.30 15.77 15.02
CA THR A 91 -9.57 14.93 14.07
C THR A 91 -9.21 13.61 14.77
N HIS A 92 -10.09 12.62 14.66
CA HIS A 92 -9.87 11.34 15.33
C HIS A 92 -8.56 10.71 14.80
N PRO A 93 -7.55 10.51 15.66
CA PRO A 93 -6.20 10.06 15.31
C PRO A 93 -6.15 8.67 14.66
N ASN A 94 -7.27 7.93 14.68
CA ASN A 94 -7.33 6.51 14.35
C ASN A 94 -8.28 6.20 13.18
N LYS A 95 -8.78 7.21 12.44
CA LYS A 95 -9.70 6.96 11.30
C LYS A 95 -9.08 6.05 10.23
N TRP A 96 -7.75 6.06 10.13
CA TRP A 96 -6.98 5.24 9.20
C TRP A 96 -6.71 3.82 9.70
N LEU A 97 -6.87 3.53 10.99
CA LEU A 97 -6.53 2.22 11.54
C LEU A 97 -7.40 1.08 10.96
N PRO A 98 -8.72 1.23 10.76
CA PRO A 98 -9.50 0.21 10.07
C PRO A 98 -9.07 -0.01 8.61
N TYR A 99 -8.63 1.04 7.91
CA TYR A 99 -8.07 0.94 6.56
C TYR A 99 -6.75 0.17 6.57
N LEU A 100 -5.89 0.36 7.58
CA LEU A 100 -4.67 -0.42 7.75
C LEU A 100 -4.98 -1.93 7.82
N PHE A 101 -5.93 -2.34 8.67
CA PHE A 101 -6.32 -3.76 8.81
C PHE A 101 -6.96 -4.31 7.55
N ARG A 102 -7.82 -3.53 6.88
CA ARG A 102 -8.39 -3.90 5.58
C ARG A 102 -7.27 -4.14 4.56
N ASN A 103 -6.38 -3.17 4.40
CA ASN A 103 -5.34 -3.19 3.37
C ASN A 103 -4.30 -4.26 3.63
N SER A 104 -3.93 -4.52 4.89
CA SER A 104 -3.03 -5.63 5.23
C SER A 104 -3.67 -7.00 4.95
N GLY A 105 -4.96 -7.17 5.23
CA GLY A 105 -5.71 -8.38 4.89
C GLY A 105 -5.83 -8.60 3.38
N LEU A 106 -6.09 -7.54 2.62
CA LEU A 106 -6.13 -7.60 1.15
C LEU A 106 -4.75 -7.89 0.55
N ALA A 107 -3.70 -7.25 1.05
CA ALA A 107 -2.31 -7.48 0.63
C ALA A 107 -1.89 -8.93 0.86
N SER A 108 -2.14 -9.46 2.06
CA SER A 108 -1.80 -10.85 2.42
C SER A 108 -2.45 -11.87 1.49
N SER A 109 -3.74 -11.67 1.16
CA SER A 109 -4.46 -12.55 0.24
C SER A 109 -3.96 -12.45 -1.19
N ALA A 110 -3.75 -11.23 -1.72
CA ALA A 110 -3.22 -11.03 -3.06
C ALA A 110 -1.83 -11.67 -3.20
N CYS A 111 -0.97 -11.50 -2.18
CA CYS A 111 0.36 -12.12 -2.14
C CYS A 111 0.29 -13.64 -2.06
N THR A 112 -0.68 -14.19 -1.33
CA THR A 112 -0.91 -15.64 -1.25
C THR A 112 -1.36 -16.21 -2.60
N ALA A 113 -2.28 -15.53 -3.27
CA ALA A 113 -2.75 -15.89 -4.61
C ALA A 113 -1.59 -15.86 -5.62
N TRP A 114 -0.77 -14.82 -5.59
CA TRP A 114 0.41 -14.69 -6.45
C TRP A 114 1.44 -15.79 -6.22
N LYS A 115 1.79 -16.06 -4.96
CA LYS A 115 2.72 -17.16 -4.59
C LYS A 115 2.17 -18.51 -5.08
N LYS A 116 0.85 -18.73 -5.03
CA LYS A 116 0.21 -19.95 -5.55
C LYS A 116 0.28 -20.01 -7.08
N PHE A 117 0.01 -18.90 -7.76
CA PHE A 117 0.11 -18.78 -9.21
C PHE A 117 1.53 -19.11 -9.70
N LEU A 118 2.55 -18.49 -9.10
CA LEU A 118 3.96 -18.72 -9.45
C LEU A 118 4.38 -20.19 -9.29
N LYS A 119 3.90 -20.88 -8.24
CA LYS A 119 4.17 -22.32 -8.03
C LYS A 119 3.54 -23.22 -9.09
N GLY A 120 2.47 -22.76 -9.73
CA GLY A 120 1.78 -23.50 -10.79
C GLY A 120 2.37 -23.31 -12.19
N LEU A 121 3.32 -22.38 -12.36
CA LEU A 121 3.92 -22.10 -13.66
C LEU A 121 4.92 -23.22 -14.04
N PRO A 122 4.94 -23.67 -15.30
CA PRO A 122 5.97 -24.59 -15.77
C PRO A 122 7.36 -23.94 -15.62
N ASN A 123 8.34 -24.74 -15.16
CA ASN A 123 9.71 -24.34 -14.81
C ASN A 123 10.48 -23.53 -15.87
N SER A 124 9.97 -23.34 -17.08
CA SER A 124 10.62 -22.58 -18.15
C SER A 124 10.45 -21.05 -18.06
N ASN A 125 9.52 -20.52 -17.26
CA ASN A 125 9.30 -19.08 -17.11
C ASN A 125 10.15 -18.47 -15.96
N TYR A 126 11.47 -18.61 -16.04
CA TYR A 126 12.44 -18.08 -15.07
C TYR A 126 12.43 -16.53 -14.92
N ARG A 127 11.70 -15.79 -15.78
CA ARG A 127 11.62 -14.32 -15.69
C ARG A 127 10.95 -13.83 -14.40
N LEU A 128 9.99 -14.59 -13.87
CA LEU A 128 9.19 -14.21 -12.71
C LEU A 128 9.82 -14.61 -11.36
N ALA A 129 10.94 -15.34 -11.35
CA ALA A 129 11.30 -16.16 -10.18
C ALA A 129 12.37 -15.57 -9.24
N TYR A 130 13.14 -14.55 -9.60
CA TYR A 130 14.29 -14.16 -8.75
C TYR A 130 14.49 -12.64 -8.65
N ASN A 131 14.58 -12.17 -7.40
CA ASN A 131 14.82 -10.79 -6.92
C ASN A 131 13.58 -10.02 -6.43
N PHE A 132 12.64 -10.69 -5.76
CA PHE A 132 11.50 -10.01 -5.14
C PHE A 132 11.93 -9.10 -3.99
N THR A 133 11.68 -7.80 -4.15
CA THR A 133 11.13 -7.00 -3.07
C THR A 133 9.78 -7.58 -2.66
N SER A 134 9.55 -7.74 -1.35
CA SER A 134 8.32 -8.28 -0.74
C SER A 134 7.05 -7.90 -1.55
N PRO A 135 6.27 -8.88 -2.07
CA PRO A 135 5.07 -8.60 -2.88
C PRO A 135 4.03 -7.78 -2.13
N GLU A 136 4.08 -7.78 -0.80
CA GLU A 136 3.27 -6.94 0.07
C GLU A 136 3.58 -5.45 -0.14
N ARG A 137 4.85 -5.07 -0.38
CA ARG A 137 5.21 -3.69 -0.80
C ARG A 137 4.62 -3.32 -2.14
N SER A 138 4.67 -4.25 -3.11
CA SER A 138 4.08 -4.03 -4.43
C SER A 138 2.58 -3.77 -4.33
N TYR A 139 1.88 -4.50 -3.47
CA TYR A 139 0.47 -4.27 -3.23
C TYR A 139 0.17 -2.84 -2.80
N TYR A 140 0.84 -2.34 -1.76
CA TYR A 140 0.58 -0.99 -1.25
C TYR A 140 0.97 0.09 -2.26
N PHE A 141 2.07 -0.11 -2.99
CA PHE A 141 2.49 0.82 -4.04
C PHE A 141 1.47 0.89 -5.18
N ILE A 142 1.02 -0.25 -5.71
CA ILE A 142 0.04 -0.27 -6.81
C ILE A 142 -1.27 0.35 -6.35
N ARG A 143 -1.71 0.09 -5.12
CA ARG A 143 -2.94 0.70 -4.60
C ARG A 143 -2.82 2.22 -4.45
N LEU A 144 -1.64 2.73 -4.10
CA LEU A 144 -1.36 4.17 -4.17
C LEU A 144 -1.41 4.72 -5.60
N VAL A 145 -0.92 3.98 -6.60
CA VAL A 145 -1.03 4.36 -8.03
C VAL A 145 -2.51 4.46 -8.44
N VAL A 146 -3.32 3.48 -8.05
CA VAL A 146 -4.77 3.46 -8.30
C VAL A 146 -5.44 4.68 -7.69
N LEU A 147 -5.14 5.01 -6.42
CA LEU A 147 -5.68 6.21 -5.77
C LEU A 147 -5.22 7.50 -6.44
N ALA A 148 -3.95 7.58 -6.82
CA ALA A 148 -3.39 8.77 -7.47
C ALA A 148 -4.06 9.04 -8.82
N TYR A 149 -4.53 8.02 -9.53
CA TYR A 149 -5.25 8.19 -10.79
C TYR A 149 -6.52 9.03 -10.60
N ASN A 150 -7.25 8.79 -9.51
CA ASN A 150 -8.48 9.51 -9.17
C ASN A 150 -8.22 10.82 -8.42
N ASP A 151 -7.08 10.93 -7.74
CA ASP A 151 -6.74 12.07 -6.90
C ASP A 151 -5.41 12.72 -7.32
N PRO A 152 -5.47 13.87 -8.01
CA PRO A 152 -4.28 14.62 -8.45
C PRO A 152 -3.30 14.98 -7.32
N ARG A 153 -3.72 14.96 -6.05
CA ARG A 153 -2.85 15.26 -4.90
C ARG A 153 -1.69 14.28 -4.77
N PHE A 154 -1.87 13.02 -5.15
CA PHE A 154 -0.85 11.99 -5.02
C PHE A 154 0.05 11.86 -6.27
N GLN A 155 -0.35 12.47 -7.40
CA GLN A 155 0.37 12.37 -8.68
C GLN A 155 1.84 12.83 -8.62
N PRO A 156 2.21 13.97 -7.98
CA PRO A 156 3.61 14.41 -7.95
C PRO A 156 4.52 13.47 -7.15
N ALA A 157 4.02 12.96 -6.02
CA ALA A 157 4.75 12.00 -5.21
C ALA A 157 4.93 10.68 -5.96
N LEU A 158 3.90 10.24 -6.68
CA LEU A 158 3.95 9.03 -7.49
C LEU A 158 4.96 9.15 -8.63
N GLN A 159 4.93 10.25 -9.39
CA GLN A 159 5.89 10.49 -10.47
C GLN A 159 7.34 10.48 -9.96
N SER A 160 7.61 11.13 -8.82
CA SER A 160 8.94 11.12 -8.20
C SER A 160 9.40 9.70 -7.82
N VAL A 161 8.50 8.86 -7.32
CA VAL A 161 8.82 7.47 -6.99
C VAL A 161 9.05 6.66 -8.28
N GLU A 162 8.23 6.85 -9.31
CA GLU A 162 8.41 6.18 -10.61
C GLU A 162 9.75 6.55 -11.28
N GLU A 163 10.21 7.78 -11.13
CA GLU A 163 11.48 8.30 -11.64
C GLU A 163 12.71 7.90 -10.82
N THR A 164 12.52 7.44 -9.57
CA THR A 164 13.63 7.04 -8.69
C THR A 164 13.72 5.53 -8.45
N LEU A 165 12.62 4.77 -8.59
CA LEU A 165 12.59 3.32 -8.39
C LEU A 165 13.58 2.53 -9.28
N PRO A 166 14.29 1.52 -8.75
CA PRO A 166 15.07 0.61 -9.57
C PRO A 166 14.21 -0.13 -10.59
N ILE A 167 14.77 -0.38 -11.78
CA ILE A 167 14.05 -1.03 -12.89
C ILE A 167 13.44 -2.39 -12.52
N ASN A 168 14.15 -3.17 -11.70
CA ASN A 168 13.68 -4.48 -11.25
C ASN A 168 12.45 -4.34 -10.33
N MET A 169 12.43 -3.32 -9.46
CA MET A 169 11.27 -3.06 -8.60
C MET A 169 10.06 -2.61 -9.42
N MET A 170 10.27 -1.73 -10.40
CA MET A 170 9.23 -1.29 -11.32
C MET A 170 8.62 -2.48 -12.08
N ARG A 171 9.48 -3.39 -12.57
CA ARG A 171 9.03 -4.63 -13.22
C ARG A 171 8.19 -5.49 -12.28
N THR A 172 8.62 -5.67 -11.03
CA THR A 172 7.85 -6.43 -10.03
C THR A 172 6.48 -5.80 -9.76
N HIS A 173 6.39 -4.47 -9.66
CA HIS A 173 5.10 -3.79 -9.49
C HIS A 173 4.19 -4.00 -10.69
N TYR A 174 4.72 -3.88 -11.91
CA TYR A 174 3.98 -4.16 -13.14
C TYR A 174 3.48 -5.61 -13.20
N GLU A 175 4.37 -6.60 -13.04
CA GLU A 175 4.01 -8.03 -13.12
C GLU A 175 2.97 -8.42 -12.06
N PHE A 176 3.09 -7.87 -10.85
CA PHE A 176 2.12 -8.11 -9.78
C PHE A 176 0.78 -7.42 -10.06
N CYS A 177 0.78 -6.22 -10.64
CA CYS A 177 -0.45 -5.54 -11.06
C CYS A 177 -1.13 -6.31 -12.22
N GLU A 178 -0.36 -6.75 -13.21
CA GLU A 178 -0.85 -7.55 -14.33
C GLU A 178 -1.50 -8.84 -13.83
N PHE A 179 -0.88 -9.51 -12.86
CA PHE A 179 -1.49 -10.64 -12.18
C PHE A 179 -2.84 -10.34 -11.56
N MET A 180 -2.90 -9.28 -10.77
CA MET A 180 -4.15 -8.87 -10.13
C MET A 180 -5.24 -8.60 -11.16
N CYS A 181 -4.93 -7.94 -12.27
CA CYS A 181 -5.93 -7.60 -13.28
C CYS A 181 -6.27 -8.74 -14.25
N ARG A 182 -5.37 -9.69 -14.51
CA ARG A 182 -5.53 -10.66 -15.62
C ARG A 182 -5.59 -12.13 -15.19
N TYR A 183 -5.02 -12.49 -14.05
CA TYR A 183 -4.80 -13.89 -13.67
C TYR A 183 -5.33 -14.25 -12.29
N MET A 184 -5.67 -13.26 -11.47
CA MET A 184 -6.36 -13.45 -10.20
C MET A 184 -7.81 -13.87 -10.46
N SER A 185 -8.37 -14.73 -9.59
CA SER A 185 -9.78 -15.15 -9.72
C SER A 185 -10.73 -13.96 -9.58
N GLU A 186 -11.80 -13.92 -10.37
CA GLU A 186 -12.82 -12.86 -10.37
C GLU A 186 -13.33 -12.50 -8.97
N SER A 187 -13.58 -13.50 -8.12
CA SER A 187 -14.06 -13.27 -6.75
C SER A 187 -13.05 -12.50 -5.89
N GLU A 188 -11.76 -12.75 -6.10
CA GLU A 188 -10.69 -12.04 -5.40
C GLU A 188 -10.48 -10.67 -6.06
N GLN A 189 -10.54 -10.54 -7.38
CA GLN A 189 -10.51 -9.26 -8.09
C GLN A 189 -11.59 -8.30 -7.60
N ALA A 190 -12.83 -8.78 -7.49
CA ALA A 190 -13.94 -8.01 -6.94
C ALA A 190 -13.66 -7.57 -5.48
N ARG A 191 -13.05 -8.44 -4.66
CA ARG A 191 -12.65 -8.11 -3.28
C ARG A 191 -11.57 -7.03 -3.22
N GLN A 192 -10.72 -6.94 -4.25
CA GLN A 192 -9.73 -5.87 -4.41
C GLN A 192 -10.34 -4.57 -4.95
N GLY A 193 -11.59 -4.61 -5.45
CA GLY A 193 -12.23 -3.48 -6.13
C GLY A 193 -11.74 -3.29 -7.56
N ILE A 194 -11.35 -4.39 -8.23
CA ILE A 194 -11.06 -4.42 -9.67
C ILE A 194 -12.38 -4.66 -10.40
N ALA A 195 -12.63 -3.89 -11.47
CA ALA A 195 -13.86 -4.03 -12.25
C ALA A 195 -13.90 -5.40 -12.97
N LYS A 196 -15.10 -5.92 -13.22
CA LYS A 196 -15.26 -7.14 -14.02
C LYS A 196 -14.79 -6.89 -15.44
N ALA A 197 -14.28 -7.94 -16.08
CA ALA A 197 -13.99 -7.88 -17.51
C ALA A 197 -15.29 -7.60 -18.28
N PRO A 198 -15.24 -6.87 -19.41
CA PRO A 198 -16.43 -6.53 -20.19
C PRO A 198 -17.25 -7.75 -20.63
N GLU A 199 -16.59 -8.89 -20.79
CA GLU A 199 -17.18 -10.17 -21.22
C GLU A 199 -18.01 -10.84 -20.10
N ASP A 200 -17.74 -10.49 -18.84
CA ASP A 200 -18.35 -11.07 -17.64
C ASP A 200 -19.33 -10.09 -16.94
N MET A 201 -19.59 -8.93 -17.54
CA MET A 201 -20.54 -7.94 -17.02
C MET A 201 -21.98 -8.41 -17.23
N THR A 202 -22.82 -8.27 -16.20
CA THR A 202 -24.26 -8.45 -16.33
C THR A 202 -24.95 -7.15 -16.76
N PHE A 203 -26.19 -7.24 -17.22
CA PHE A 203 -27.02 -6.07 -17.54
C PHE A 203 -27.20 -5.13 -16.34
N GLU A 204 -27.19 -5.66 -15.12
CA GLU A 204 -27.25 -4.85 -13.89
C GLU A 204 -25.96 -4.07 -13.64
N ASP A 205 -24.80 -4.66 -13.94
CA ASP A 205 -23.49 -3.98 -13.86
C ASP A 205 -23.37 -2.83 -14.88
N GLU A 206 -24.04 -2.92 -16.03
CA GLU A 206 -24.06 -1.84 -17.03
C GLU A 206 -24.95 -0.65 -16.63
N LEU A 207 -25.96 -0.90 -15.79
CA LEU A 207 -26.88 0.10 -15.24
C LEU A 207 -26.23 0.89 -14.09
N GLU A 208 -25.35 0.26 -13.32
CA GLU A 208 -24.45 0.92 -12.38
C GLU A 208 -23.27 1.53 -13.17
N GLU A 209 -23.50 2.72 -13.74
CA GLU A 209 -22.56 3.59 -14.47
C GLU A 209 -21.08 3.15 -14.40
N ARG A 210 -20.49 2.74 -15.54
CA ARG A 210 -19.09 2.27 -15.66
C ARG A 210 -18.14 3.12 -14.82
N VAL A 211 -17.76 2.60 -13.64
CA VAL A 211 -16.62 3.14 -12.91
C VAL A 211 -15.39 2.85 -13.76
N ALA A 212 -14.60 3.88 -14.06
CA ALA A 212 -13.34 3.70 -14.75
C ALA A 212 -12.55 2.60 -14.03
N ASP A 213 -12.00 1.63 -14.78
CA ASP A 213 -11.20 0.59 -14.16
C ASP A 213 -9.83 1.19 -13.79
N ASP A 214 -9.78 1.82 -12.62
CA ASP A 214 -8.61 2.51 -12.09
C ASP A 214 -7.41 1.58 -11.96
N TRP A 215 -7.67 0.28 -11.80
CA TRP A 215 -6.64 -0.75 -11.81
C TRP A 215 -6.04 -0.97 -13.19
N GLU A 216 -6.84 -0.98 -14.25
CA GLU A 216 -6.35 -1.05 -15.62
C GLU A 216 -5.61 0.24 -16.02
N ALA A 217 -6.04 1.39 -15.51
CA ALA A 217 -5.32 2.66 -15.67
C ALA A 217 -3.96 2.64 -14.95
N ALA A 218 -3.92 2.16 -13.70
CA ALA A 218 -2.70 1.96 -12.95
C ALA A 218 -1.74 0.98 -13.65
N LEU A 219 -2.25 -0.14 -14.18
CA LEU A 219 -1.47 -1.11 -14.94
C LEU A 219 -0.80 -0.46 -16.17
N LYS A 220 -1.56 0.36 -16.92
CA LYS A 220 -1.03 1.11 -18.06
C LYS A 220 0.03 2.12 -17.63
N SER A 221 -0.16 2.83 -16.52
CA SER A 221 0.83 3.77 -15.99
C SER A 221 2.14 3.07 -15.64
N LEU A 222 2.06 1.95 -14.91
CA LEU A 222 3.23 1.14 -14.54
C LEU A 222 3.98 0.60 -15.76
N TRP A 223 3.26 0.14 -16.78
CA TRP A 223 3.86 -0.30 -18.04
C TRP A 223 4.61 0.82 -18.75
N GLN A 224 4.01 2.00 -18.85
CA GLN A 224 4.64 3.17 -19.46
C GLN A 224 5.90 3.60 -18.70
N ALA A 225 5.84 3.61 -17.36
CA ALA A 225 6.98 3.92 -16.50
C ALA A 225 8.11 2.90 -16.69
N LEU A 226 7.80 1.60 -16.75
CA LEU A 226 8.76 0.53 -17.02
C LEU A 226 9.46 0.72 -18.38
N CYS A 227 8.68 0.94 -19.44
CA CYS A 227 9.21 1.17 -20.79
C CYS A 227 10.13 2.39 -20.86
N LYS A 228 9.79 3.50 -20.17
CA LYS A 228 10.64 4.69 -20.10
C LYS A 228 11.98 4.37 -19.42
N ARG A 229 11.96 3.58 -18.35
CA ARG A 229 13.17 3.18 -17.61
C ARG A 229 14.07 2.23 -18.39
N GLU A 230 13.49 1.26 -19.11
CA GLU A 230 14.24 0.36 -19.97
C GLU A 230 15.02 1.13 -21.04
N LYS A 231 14.36 2.07 -21.72
CA LYS A 231 15.00 2.95 -22.72
C LYS A 231 16.10 3.83 -22.13
N ALA A 232 15.88 4.40 -20.94
CA ALA A 232 16.88 5.23 -20.26
C ALA A 232 18.13 4.42 -19.89
N ASN A 233 17.94 3.19 -19.38
CA ASN A 233 19.03 2.29 -19.01
C ASN A 233 19.84 1.84 -20.24
N GLU A 234 19.17 1.49 -21.34
CA GLU A 234 19.83 1.16 -22.61
C GLU A 234 20.71 2.32 -23.11
N THR A 235 20.20 3.55 -23.05
CA THR A 235 20.92 4.76 -23.46
C THR A 235 22.17 4.97 -22.59
N GLN A 236 22.06 4.75 -21.28
CA GLN A 236 23.16 4.89 -20.33
C GLN A 236 24.23 3.82 -20.53
N VAL A 237 23.84 2.57 -20.78
CA VAL A 237 24.78 1.46 -21.08
C VAL A 237 25.53 1.72 -22.39
N VAL A 238 24.83 2.21 -23.42
CA VAL A 238 25.45 2.57 -24.71
C VAL A 238 26.43 3.73 -24.55
N ALA A 239 26.06 4.78 -23.79
CA ALA A 239 26.94 5.90 -23.50
C ALA A 239 28.19 5.45 -22.73
N THR A 240 28.03 4.62 -21.70
CA THR A 240 29.14 4.10 -20.88
C THR A 240 30.11 3.25 -21.70
N LYS A 241 29.60 2.38 -22.58
CA LYS A 241 30.44 1.58 -23.49
C LYS A 241 31.24 2.44 -24.46
N ARG A 242 30.65 3.53 -24.98
CA ARG A 242 31.35 4.48 -25.86
C ARG A 242 32.46 5.24 -25.13
N SER A 243 32.25 5.61 -23.87
CA SER A 243 33.27 6.27 -23.05
C SER A 243 34.47 5.38 -22.78
N ILE A 244 34.26 4.08 -22.57
CA ILE A 244 35.34 3.11 -22.32
C ILE A 244 36.15 2.87 -23.60
N SER A 245 35.49 2.74 -24.76
CA SER A 245 36.18 2.59 -26.06
C SER A 245 36.90 3.84 -26.54
N ALA A 246 36.56 5.04 -26.04
CA ALA A 246 37.24 6.29 -26.40
C ALA A 246 38.50 6.58 -25.56
N VAL A 247 38.74 5.80 -24.51
CA VAL A 247 39.89 5.92 -23.59
C VAL A 247 40.90 4.77 -23.80
N SER A 248 40.62 3.87 -24.76
CA SER A 248 41.49 2.76 -25.20
C SER A 248 42.23 3.14 -26.47
#